data_AF-W5Y158-F1
#
_entry.id   AF-W5Y158-F1
#
_cell.length_a   1.000
_cell.length_b   1.000
_cell.length_c   1.000
_cell.angle_alpha   90.00
_cell.angle_beta   90.00
_cell.angle_gamma   90.00
#
_symmetry.space_group_name_H-M   'P 1'
#
loop_
_entity.id
_entity.type
_entity.pdbx_description
1 polymer ?
#
loop_
_entity_poly.entity_id
_entity_poly.type
_entity_poly.pdbx_seq_one_letter_code
_entity_poly.pdbx_strand_id
1 'polypeptide(L)'
;MKRFLSALVALPLAVSLVACDSQSGPYGAEPSAQRSHLKRAANAVKYVALGDSFASMSGADSLDDSTPRAEFCMRSADSYPHIVAAQIGASLNDATCQGATTADVLESYDTDEGRVFSQIESLTPDTTLVTLTIGGNDVSFGAPSGCDPRDLIAGDPEVNEAFPGILQTDAEREAACIADAQAANDEAVAELPDKLDEIYQAIEQRSPKAMVIATGYLPVILEGDTCDYANALSPSDLQWFQDTTDQLNSTVEQSASEHGAIYVMPNDAAQHTACTSADDRWTSIDGSDTNSFPMHPTPAGQKTMADAVVQAYESHVGA
;
A
#
# COMPACT_ATOMS: atom_id res chain seq x y z
N MET A 1 84.79 16.82 56.23
CA MET A 1 84.32 17.75 57.28
C MET A 1 83.09 17.16 57.96
N LYS A 2 83.21 16.90 59.27
CA LYS A 2 82.19 16.84 60.36
C LYS A 2 80.74 16.42 60.01
N ARG A 3 80.28 15.25 60.49
CA ARG A 3 79.44 15.00 61.73
C ARG A 3 77.93 14.88 61.36
N PHE A 4 77.06 14.00 61.86
CA PHE A 4 76.92 13.25 63.13
C PHE A 4 76.08 11.95 62.91
N LEU A 5 76.31 10.95 63.77
CA LEU A 5 75.43 9.79 64.04
C LEU A 5 74.07 10.23 64.63
N SER A 6 73.01 9.44 64.40
CA SER A 6 71.97 9.16 65.40
C SER A 6 71.32 7.80 65.12
N ALA A 7 71.04 7.08 66.21
CA ALA A 7 70.71 5.66 66.29
C ALA A 7 69.22 5.43 66.61
N LEU A 8 68.78 4.17 66.43
CA LEU A 8 67.63 3.48 67.09
C LEU A 8 66.23 4.05 66.74
N VAL A 9 65.17 3.27 66.43
CA VAL A 9 64.60 2.06 67.04
C VAL A 9 63.73 1.36 65.98
N ALA A 10 63.75 0.02 65.91
CA ALA A 10 62.80 -0.76 65.11
C ALA A 10 61.42 -0.83 65.81
N LEU A 11 60.36 -0.35 65.15
CA LEU A 11 58.97 -0.68 65.48
C LEU A 11 58.45 -1.74 64.49
N PRO A 12 57.74 -2.79 64.95
CA PRO A 12 57.04 -3.69 64.05
C PRO A 12 55.74 -3.00 63.60
N LEU A 13 55.64 -2.61 62.33
CA LEU A 13 54.33 -2.32 61.75
C LEU A 13 53.61 -3.66 61.52
N ALA A 14 52.56 -3.89 62.30
CA ALA A 14 51.57 -4.91 62.00
C ALA A 14 50.92 -4.57 60.64
N VAL A 15 51.12 -5.45 59.66
CA VAL A 15 50.37 -5.42 58.41
C VAL A 15 48.96 -5.92 58.71
N SER A 16 48.03 -4.99 58.91
CA SER A 16 46.60 -5.31 58.85
C SER A 16 46.25 -5.61 57.40
N LEU A 17 46.11 -6.89 57.08
CA LEU A 17 45.41 -7.34 55.87
C LEU A 17 43.97 -6.85 55.97
N VAL A 18 43.68 -5.70 55.35
CA VAL A 18 42.31 -5.33 55.02
C VAL A 18 41.88 -6.29 53.92
N ALA A 19 41.09 -7.30 54.30
CA ALA A 19 40.28 -8.01 53.34
C ALA A 19 39.38 -6.96 52.66
N CYS A 20 39.53 -6.77 51.34
CA CYS A 20 38.48 -6.16 50.55
C CYS A 20 37.27 -7.09 50.66
N ASP A 21 36.40 -6.77 51.60
CA ASP A 21 35.04 -7.28 51.66
C ASP A 21 34.35 -6.81 50.38
N SER A 22 34.11 -7.73 49.45
CA SER A 22 33.37 -7.46 48.22
C SER A 22 31.91 -7.26 48.59
N GLN A 23 31.59 -6.09 49.13
CA GLN A 23 30.22 -5.60 49.17
C GLN A 23 29.75 -5.42 47.74
N SER A 24 28.89 -6.36 47.33
CA SER A 24 27.99 -6.23 46.20
C SER A 24 27.08 -5.01 46.45
N GLY A 25 27.56 -3.84 46.01
CA GLY A 25 26.71 -2.67 45.86
C GLY A 25 25.56 -2.97 44.90
N PRO A 26 24.42 -2.27 45.01
CA PRO A 26 23.24 -2.54 44.21
C PRO A 26 23.45 -1.96 42.81
N TYR A 27 24.26 -2.63 41.99
CA TYR A 27 24.06 -2.58 40.56
C TYR A 27 22.75 -3.32 40.30
N GLY A 28 21.66 -2.54 40.39
CA GLY A 28 20.31 -3.00 40.16
C GLY A 28 20.24 -3.74 38.84
N ALA A 29 19.56 -4.88 38.86
CA ALA A 29 19.01 -5.45 37.66
C ALA A 29 18.37 -4.32 36.85
N GLU A 30 18.78 -4.12 35.59
CA GLU A 30 18.00 -3.29 34.66
C GLU A 30 16.54 -3.74 34.78
N PRO A 31 15.58 -2.83 34.97
CA PRO A 31 14.20 -3.21 35.18
C PRO A 31 13.78 -4.15 34.05
N SER A 32 13.24 -5.32 34.39
CA SER A 32 12.74 -6.30 33.42
C SER A 32 11.81 -5.64 32.39
N ALA A 33 11.09 -4.60 32.80
CA ALA A 33 10.31 -3.72 31.96
C ALA A 33 11.13 -3.11 30.82
N GLN A 34 12.31 -2.53 31.09
CA GLN A 34 13.15 -1.86 30.10
C GLN A 34 13.74 -2.83 29.07
N ARG A 35 14.12 -4.05 29.50
CA ARG A 35 14.50 -5.14 28.58
C ARG A 35 13.31 -5.69 27.79
N SER A 36 12.12 -5.78 28.38
CA SER A 36 10.91 -6.16 27.65
C SER A 36 10.47 -5.09 26.66
N HIS A 37 10.64 -3.80 26.98
CA HIS A 37 10.38 -2.70 26.07
C HIS A 37 11.37 -2.68 24.91
N LEU A 38 12.66 -2.93 25.16
CA LEU A 38 13.67 -3.06 24.10
C LEU A 38 13.44 -4.30 23.22
N LYS A 39 13.01 -5.44 23.77
CA LYS A 39 12.60 -6.61 22.98
C LYS A 39 11.33 -6.37 22.17
N ARG A 40 10.34 -5.65 22.73
CA ARG A 40 9.09 -5.32 22.04
C ARG A 40 9.32 -4.29 20.92
N ALA A 41 10.24 -3.35 21.13
CA ALA A 41 10.68 -2.40 20.10
C ALA A 41 11.52 -3.08 19.00
N ALA A 42 12.33 -4.08 19.34
CA ALA A 42 13.07 -4.89 18.37
C ALA A 42 12.16 -5.86 17.57
N ASN A 43 10.96 -6.14 18.05
CA ASN A 43 9.94 -6.97 17.39
C ASN A 43 8.79 -6.14 16.80
N ALA A 44 8.87 -4.81 16.81
CA ALA A 44 7.82 -3.98 16.23
C ALA A 44 7.89 -4.10 14.71
N VAL A 45 6.78 -4.54 14.10
CA VAL A 45 6.66 -4.61 12.64
C VAL A 45 6.70 -3.18 12.11
N LYS A 46 7.71 -2.86 11.30
CA LYS A 46 7.83 -1.59 10.59
C LYS A 46 7.24 -1.79 9.21
N TYR A 47 6.06 -1.24 9.02
CA TYR A 47 5.25 -1.45 7.84
C TYR A 47 5.24 -0.17 7.00
N VAL A 48 5.66 -0.28 5.74
CA VAL A 48 5.51 0.77 4.75
C VAL A 48 4.48 0.33 3.71
N ALA A 49 3.45 1.14 3.50
CA ALA A 49 2.50 0.91 2.42
C ALA A 49 2.85 1.81 1.23
N LEU A 50 3.08 1.18 0.08
CA LEU A 50 3.29 1.84 -1.21
C LEU A 50 2.09 1.52 -2.09
N GLY A 51 1.69 2.45 -2.93
CA GLY A 51 0.67 2.20 -3.94
C GLY A 51 -0.12 3.41 -4.35
N ASP A 52 -1.16 3.13 -5.13
CA ASP A 52 -2.08 4.10 -5.68
C ASP A 52 -3.39 4.23 -4.87
N SER A 53 -4.43 4.71 -5.52
CA SER A 53 -5.75 4.92 -4.94
C SER A 53 -6.45 3.64 -4.49
N PHE A 54 -6.12 2.47 -5.05
CA PHE A 54 -6.68 1.20 -4.56
C PHE A 54 -6.13 0.82 -3.19
N ALA A 55 -4.97 1.36 -2.81
CA ALA A 55 -4.45 1.24 -1.45
C ALA A 55 -4.81 2.43 -0.56
N SER A 56 -4.88 3.64 -1.11
CA SER A 56 -5.10 4.85 -0.30
C SER A 56 -6.57 5.11 0.03
N MET A 57 -7.49 4.83 -0.91
CA MET A 57 -8.89 5.25 -0.82
C MET A 57 -9.80 4.16 -0.26
N SER A 58 -10.72 4.56 0.60
CA SER A 58 -11.76 3.68 1.18
C SER A 58 -13.05 4.48 1.39
N GLY A 59 -13.45 4.71 2.64
CA GLY A 59 -14.61 5.50 2.99
C GLY A 59 -14.41 6.98 2.65
N ALA A 60 -15.34 7.60 1.92
CA ALA A 60 -15.23 9.01 1.52
C ALA A 60 -15.19 9.95 2.75
N ASP A 61 -15.87 9.57 3.83
CA ASP A 61 -15.88 10.30 5.10
C ASP A 61 -14.72 9.92 6.05
N SER A 62 -13.82 9.04 5.62
CA SER A 62 -12.75 8.49 6.45
C SER A 62 -11.35 9.00 6.08
N LEU A 63 -11.25 10.10 5.34
CA LEU A 63 -9.95 10.70 5.01
C LEU A 63 -9.13 11.01 6.27
N ASP A 64 -7.89 10.55 6.27
CA ASP A 64 -6.88 10.88 7.26
C ASP A 64 -6.28 12.25 6.91
N ASP A 65 -6.23 13.15 7.89
CA ASP A 65 -5.56 14.46 7.78
C ASP A 65 -4.31 14.56 8.67
N SER A 66 -3.92 13.45 9.31
CA SER A 66 -2.88 13.43 10.34
C SER A 66 -1.46 13.33 9.80
N THR A 67 -1.28 12.98 8.52
CA THR A 67 0.04 12.85 7.88
C THR A 67 0.23 13.89 6.76
N PRO A 68 1.47 14.33 6.49
CA PRO A 68 1.73 15.25 5.38
C PRO A 68 1.17 14.70 4.07
N ARG A 69 0.50 15.54 3.28
CA ARG A 69 -0.12 15.18 2.00
C ARG A 69 -1.28 14.19 2.07
N ALA A 70 -1.73 13.76 3.25
CA ALA A 70 -2.79 12.75 3.36
C ALA A 70 -4.09 13.17 2.62
N GLU A 71 -4.48 14.44 2.72
CA GLU A 71 -5.62 15.00 1.99
C GLU A 71 -5.42 14.96 0.46
N PHE A 72 -4.27 15.43 -0.04
CA PHE A 72 -3.92 15.38 -1.48
C PHE A 72 -3.87 13.95 -2.02
N CYS A 73 -3.33 13.03 -1.23
CA CYS A 73 -3.20 11.62 -1.57
C CYS A 73 -4.48 10.81 -1.31
N MET A 74 -5.52 11.45 -0.76
CA MET A 74 -6.81 10.85 -0.42
C MET A 74 -6.68 9.57 0.41
N ARG A 75 -5.75 9.59 1.39
CA ARG A 75 -5.52 8.47 2.28
C ARG A 75 -6.65 8.35 3.27
N SER A 76 -7.27 7.19 3.34
CA SER A 76 -8.39 6.91 4.24
C SER A 76 -7.90 6.14 5.45
N ALA A 77 -8.34 6.54 6.64
CA ALA A 77 -8.00 5.89 7.91
C ALA A 77 -8.55 4.47 8.04
N ASP A 78 -9.49 4.08 7.19
CA ASP A 78 -10.08 2.74 7.05
C ASP A 78 -9.64 2.01 5.77
N SER A 79 -8.55 2.45 5.14
CA SER A 79 -7.87 1.74 4.04
C SER A 79 -7.22 0.44 4.51
N TYR A 80 -6.99 -0.52 3.61
CA TYR A 80 -6.40 -1.80 3.98
C TYR A 80 -5.05 -1.67 4.70
N PRO A 81 -4.13 -0.72 4.36
CA PRO A 81 -2.89 -0.56 5.11
C PRO A 81 -3.10 -0.21 6.57
N HIS A 82 -4.04 0.70 6.86
CA HIS A 82 -4.37 1.09 8.24
C HIS A 82 -4.99 -0.08 9.01
N ILE A 83 -5.86 -0.87 8.37
CA ILE A 83 -6.48 -2.05 8.97
C ILE A 83 -5.42 -3.13 9.27
N VAL A 84 -4.55 -3.46 8.31
CA VAL A 84 -3.44 -4.41 8.48
C VAL A 84 -2.56 -3.99 9.65
N ALA A 85 -2.15 -2.72 9.69
CA ALA A 85 -1.29 -2.19 10.74
C ALA A 85 -1.92 -2.33 12.13
N ALA A 86 -3.22 -2.03 12.25
CA ALA A 86 -3.96 -2.18 13.49
C ALA A 86 -4.07 -3.65 13.92
N GLN A 87 -4.37 -4.57 13.00
CA GLN A 87 -4.55 -5.99 13.30
C GLN A 87 -3.25 -6.67 13.76
N ILE A 88 -2.11 -6.38 13.12
CA ILE A 88 -0.83 -7.01 13.45
C ILE A 88 0.01 -6.20 14.45
N GLY A 89 -0.47 -5.02 14.86
CA GLY A 89 0.24 -4.11 15.77
C GLY A 89 1.51 -3.50 15.16
N ALA A 90 1.49 -3.21 13.86
CA ALA A 90 2.60 -2.59 13.14
C ALA A 90 2.65 -1.07 13.34
N SER A 91 3.85 -0.51 13.21
CA SER A 91 4.04 0.93 12.98
C SER A 91 3.96 1.18 11.49
N LEU A 92 2.85 1.78 11.04
CA LEU A 92 2.62 2.13 9.65
C LEU A 92 3.29 3.45 9.28
N ASN A 93 3.97 3.45 8.14
CA ASN A 93 4.28 4.62 7.34
C ASN A 93 3.52 4.48 6.01
N ASP A 94 2.37 5.12 5.91
CA ASP A 94 1.55 5.10 4.71
C ASP A 94 2.08 6.13 3.71
N ALA A 95 2.58 5.65 2.57
CA ALA A 95 3.08 6.45 1.47
C ALA A 95 2.19 6.36 0.21
N THR A 96 1.06 5.67 0.30
CA THR A 96 0.11 5.52 -0.81
C THR A 96 -0.41 6.88 -1.27
N CYS A 97 -0.74 7.01 -2.55
CA CYS A 97 -1.23 8.26 -3.09
C CYS A 97 -2.17 8.06 -4.26
N GLN A 98 -3.28 8.78 -4.26
CA GLN A 98 -4.20 8.79 -5.39
C GLN A 98 -3.51 9.18 -6.70
N GLY A 99 -3.86 8.46 -7.77
CA GLY A 99 -3.30 8.68 -9.11
C GLY A 99 -1.84 8.29 -9.29
N ALA A 100 -1.20 7.67 -8.29
CA ALA A 100 0.20 7.27 -8.41
C ALA A 100 0.39 6.20 -9.50
N THR A 101 1.37 6.42 -10.36
CA THR A 101 1.92 5.47 -11.33
C THR A 101 3.15 4.78 -10.75
N THR A 102 3.69 3.78 -11.46
CA THR A 102 4.98 3.19 -11.06
C THR A 102 6.10 4.23 -10.99
N ALA A 103 6.06 5.27 -11.83
CA ALA A 103 7.04 6.36 -11.79
C ALA A 103 6.97 7.14 -10.47
N ASP A 104 5.77 7.40 -9.94
CA ASP A 104 5.57 8.15 -8.69
C ASP A 104 6.03 7.39 -7.44
N VAL A 105 6.14 6.06 -7.54
CA VAL A 105 6.79 5.26 -6.50
C VAL A 105 8.28 5.61 -6.42
N LEU A 106 8.94 5.80 -7.56
CA LEU A 106 10.40 5.99 -7.64
C LEU A 106 10.81 7.47 -7.64
N GLU A 107 9.96 8.35 -8.17
CA GLU A 107 10.28 9.75 -8.46
C GLU A 107 9.35 10.73 -7.74
N SER A 108 9.89 11.90 -7.40
CA SER A 108 9.11 12.99 -6.82
C SER A 108 8.66 13.94 -7.92
N TYR A 109 7.46 14.50 -7.79
CA TYR A 109 6.93 15.49 -8.72
C TYR A 109 6.37 16.70 -7.96
N ASP A 110 6.28 17.84 -8.65
CA ASP A 110 5.72 19.07 -8.10
C ASP A 110 4.31 19.30 -8.65
N THR A 111 3.38 19.69 -7.78
CA THR A 111 2.02 20.12 -8.13
C THR A 111 1.85 21.59 -7.75
N ASP A 112 0.73 22.21 -8.15
CA ASP A 112 0.38 23.56 -7.70
C ASP A 112 0.16 23.63 -6.17
N GLU A 113 -0.18 22.50 -5.54
CA GLU A 113 -0.32 22.34 -4.10
C GLU A 113 1.03 21.96 -3.43
N GLY A 114 2.10 21.86 -4.22
CA GLY A 114 3.49 21.63 -3.84
C GLY A 114 4.02 20.22 -4.16
N ARG A 115 5.20 19.91 -3.61
CA ARG A 115 5.90 18.64 -3.88
C ARG A 115 5.23 17.40 -3.29
N VAL A 116 5.08 16.37 -4.12
CA VAL A 116 4.80 14.99 -3.74
C VAL A 116 6.12 14.22 -3.80
N PHE A 117 6.51 13.63 -2.68
CA PHE A 117 7.77 12.88 -2.58
C PHE A 117 7.58 11.46 -3.11
N SER A 118 8.65 10.87 -3.64
CA SER A 118 8.61 9.49 -4.11
C SER A 118 8.30 8.55 -2.95
N GLN A 119 7.42 7.59 -3.19
CA GLN A 119 6.97 6.69 -2.13
C GLN A 119 8.13 5.82 -1.60
N ILE A 120 9.09 5.47 -2.46
CA ILE A 120 10.26 4.67 -2.13
C ILE A 120 11.16 5.33 -1.07
N GLU A 121 11.10 6.65 -0.89
CA GLU A 121 11.82 7.36 0.19
C GLU A 121 11.27 7.07 1.58
N SER A 122 10.08 6.49 1.68
CA SER A 122 9.47 6.05 2.92
C SER A 122 10.10 4.77 3.49
N LEU A 123 10.87 4.04 2.68
CA LEU A 123 11.56 2.82 3.07
C LEU A 123 12.88 3.09 3.79
N THR A 124 13.14 2.33 4.84
CA THR A 124 14.40 2.33 5.59
C THR A 124 15.02 0.93 5.63
N PRO A 125 16.33 0.80 5.94
CA PRO A 125 16.99 -0.50 6.05
C PRO A 125 16.43 -1.45 7.12
N ASP A 126 15.57 -0.94 8.00
CA ASP A 126 14.90 -1.70 9.06
C ASP A 126 13.39 -1.85 8.86
N THR A 127 12.82 -1.42 7.72
CA THR A 127 11.47 -1.82 7.29
C THR A 127 11.39 -3.35 7.24
N THR A 128 10.32 -3.92 7.80
CA THR A 128 10.11 -5.37 7.90
C THR A 128 8.95 -5.87 7.06
N LEU A 129 8.01 -5.00 6.71
CA LEU A 129 6.85 -5.31 5.88
C LEU A 129 6.64 -4.18 4.87
N VAL A 130 6.43 -4.53 3.61
CA VAL A 130 6.00 -3.64 2.55
C VAL A 130 4.76 -4.22 1.90
N THR A 131 3.73 -3.40 1.67
CA THR A 131 2.67 -3.73 0.73
C THR A 131 2.77 -2.85 -0.49
N LEU A 132 2.44 -3.38 -1.67
CA LEU A 132 2.48 -2.67 -2.93
C LEU A 132 1.19 -2.90 -3.74
N THR A 133 0.49 -1.81 -4.07
CA THR A 133 -0.65 -1.80 -5.00
C THR A 133 -0.37 -0.74 -6.06
N ILE A 134 0.21 -1.11 -7.20
CA ILE A 134 0.62 -0.13 -8.23
C ILE A 134 0.45 -0.71 -9.64
N GLY A 135 0.38 0.15 -10.65
CA GLY A 135 0.23 -0.22 -12.06
C GLY A 135 -1.15 0.09 -12.65
N GLY A 136 -2.19 0.30 -11.84
CA GLY A 136 -3.53 0.60 -12.35
C GLY A 136 -3.59 1.91 -13.14
N ASN A 137 -2.91 2.95 -12.64
CA ASN A 137 -2.83 4.24 -13.33
C ASN A 137 -1.91 4.21 -14.56
N ASP A 138 -0.97 3.28 -14.63
CA ASP A 138 -0.13 3.07 -15.82
C ASP A 138 -0.96 2.50 -16.98
N VAL A 139 -1.86 1.56 -16.69
CA VAL A 139 -2.72 0.86 -17.67
C VAL A 139 -4.14 1.44 -17.76
N SER A 140 -4.32 2.72 -17.44
CA SER A 140 -5.62 3.42 -17.60
C SER A 140 -6.84 2.67 -17.05
N PHE A 141 -6.75 2.14 -15.82
CA PHE A 141 -7.84 1.46 -15.14
C PHE A 141 -9.08 2.37 -15.07
N GLY A 142 -10.14 2.05 -15.81
CA GLY A 142 -11.42 2.76 -15.69
C GLY A 142 -11.74 3.81 -16.75
N ALA A 143 -10.74 4.37 -17.43
CA ALA A 143 -10.95 5.27 -18.56
C ALA A 143 -9.65 5.41 -19.34
N PRO A 144 -9.66 5.23 -20.67
CA PRO A 144 -8.45 5.44 -21.42
C PRO A 144 -7.98 6.88 -21.29
N SER A 145 -6.71 7.04 -20.94
CA SER A 145 -6.05 8.34 -20.93
C SER A 145 -6.24 9.05 -22.27
N GLY A 146 -7.09 10.08 -22.28
CA GLY A 146 -7.43 10.86 -23.49
C GLY A 146 -8.91 10.83 -23.89
N CYS A 147 -9.70 9.91 -23.35
CA CYS A 147 -11.16 9.91 -23.46
C CYS A 147 -11.76 10.56 -22.22
N ASP A 148 -12.74 11.45 -22.39
CA ASP A 148 -13.55 11.88 -21.25
C ASP A 148 -14.23 10.60 -20.70
N PRO A 149 -14.22 10.31 -19.39
CA PRO A 149 -14.99 9.18 -18.83
C PRO A 149 -16.46 9.18 -19.26
N ARG A 150 -16.97 10.36 -19.68
CA ARG A 150 -18.29 10.55 -20.30
C ARG A 150 -18.43 9.94 -21.70
N ASP A 151 -17.33 9.81 -22.44
CA ASP A 151 -17.28 9.23 -23.79
C ASP A 151 -17.33 7.70 -23.76
N LEU A 152 -17.11 7.04 -22.61
CA LEU A 152 -17.19 5.57 -22.47
C LEU A 152 -18.61 5.05 -22.19
N ILE A 153 -19.55 5.98 -21.96
CA ILE A 153 -20.91 5.69 -21.49
C ILE A 153 -21.94 6.38 -22.42
N ALA A 154 -21.51 6.90 -23.59
CA ALA A 154 -22.28 7.80 -24.43
C ALA A 154 -22.68 7.19 -25.79
N GLY A 155 -23.48 6.13 -25.79
CA GLY A 155 -24.05 5.56 -27.02
C GLY A 155 -25.55 5.29 -27.01
N ASP A 156 -26.21 5.32 -25.85
CA ASP A 156 -27.60 4.88 -25.69
C ASP A 156 -28.55 6.04 -25.30
N PRO A 157 -29.64 6.28 -26.06
CA PRO A 157 -30.69 7.25 -25.70
C PRO A 157 -31.30 7.04 -24.31
N GLU A 158 -31.32 5.82 -23.78
CA GLU A 158 -31.91 5.48 -22.46
C GLU A 158 -30.99 5.88 -21.30
N VAL A 159 -29.67 5.84 -21.48
CA VAL A 159 -28.67 6.24 -20.48
C VAL A 159 -28.67 7.77 -20.26
N ASN A 160 -29.04 8.53 -21.29
CA ASN A 160 -29.20 9.98 -21.24
C ASN A 160 -30.31 10.47 -20.31
N GLU A 161 -31.37 9.67 -20.11
CA GLU A 161 -32.44 10.00 -19.16
C GLU A 161 -32.05 9.70 -17.71
N ALA A 162 -31.17 8.71 -17.49
CA ALA A 162 -30.70 8.34 -16.15
C ALA A 162 -29.73 9.38 -15.55
N PHE A 163 -28.94 10.08 -16.37
CA PHE A 163 -27.92 11.04 -15.91
C PHE A 163 -27.89 12.36 -16.73
N PRO A 164 -28.88 13.26 -16.57
CA PRO A 164 -28.98 14.47 -17.40
C PRO A 164 -27.85 15.47 -17.13
N GLY A 165 -27.09 15.82 -18.19
CA GLY A 165 -26.07 16.88 -18.18
C GLY A 165 -24.62 16.39 -18.14
N ILE A 166 -24.38 15.08 -18.14
CA ILE A 166 -23.05 14.45 -18.21
C ILE A 166 -22.72 14.00 -19.65
N LEU A 167 -23.71 13.89 -20.53
CA LEU A 167 -23.64 13.11 -21.77
C LEU A 167 -24.00 13.96 -23.00
N GLN A 168 -23.01 14.46 -23.73
CA GLN A 168 -23.18 15.01 -25.08
C GLN A 168 -21.90 14.80 -25.90
N THR A 169 -21.76 13.67 -26.61
CA THR A 169 -20.71 13.52 -27.64
C THR A 169 -21.17 12.69 -28.84
N ASP A 170 -20.46 12.88 -29.97
CA ASP A 170 -20.68 12.27 -31.27
C ASP A 170 -20.05 10.86 -31.34
N ALA A 171 -20.84 9.83 -31.64
CA ALA A 171 -20.45 8.40 -31.65
C ALA A 171 -19.22 8.04 -32.53
N GLU A 172 -18.88 8.83 -33.55
CA GLU A 172 -17.67 8.60 -34.37
C GLU A 172 -16.38 9.06 -33.67
N ARG A 173 -16.45 10.06 -32.77
CA ARG A 173 -15.31 10.46 -31.93
C ARG A 173 -15.04 9.44 -30.82
N GLU A 174 -16.10 8.85 -30.28
CA GLU A 174 -16.04 7.79 -29.26
C GLU A 174 -15.29 6.54 -29.75
N ALA A 175 -15.66 6.01 -30.92
CA ALA A 175 -15.01 4.80 -31.46
C ALA A 175 -13.52 4.98 -31.79
N ALA A 176 -13.11 6.17 -32.28
CA ALA A 176 -11.70 6.48 -32.52
C ALA A 176 -10.93 6.65 -31.19
N CYS A 177 -11.57 7.26 -30.19
CA CYS A 177 -11.00 7.41 -28.86
C CYS A 177 -10.73 6.06 -28.21
N ILE A 178 -11.71 5.13 -28.26
CA ILE A 178 -11.61 3.77 -27.69
C ILE A 178 -10.53 2.93 -28.38
N ALA A 179 -10.26 3.12 -29.67
CA ALA A 179 -9.18 2.40 -30.35
C ALA A 179 -7.78 2.91 -29.94
N ASP A 180 -7.58 4.23 -29.88
CA ASP A 180 -6.30 4.83 -29.47
C ASP A 180 -5.99 4.52 -28.00
N ALA A 181 -7.02 4.60 -27.17
CA ALA A 181 -7.11 4.11 -25.81
C ALA A 181 -6.62 2.68 -25.61
N GLN A 182 -7.18 1.74 -26.37
CA GLN A 182 -6.82 0.33 -26.30
C GLN A 182 -5.36 0.12 -26.70
N ALA A 183 -4.89 0.78 -27.76
CA ALA A 183 -3.50 0.69 -28.17
C ALA A 183 -2.53 1.24 -27.11
N ALA A 184 -2.87 2.37 -26.47
CA ALA A 184 -2.08 2.92 -25.39
C ALA A 184 -2.06 2.00 -24.15
N ASN A 185 -3.20 1.39 -23.83
CA ASN A 185 -3.29 0.39 -22.77
C ASN A 185 -2.43 -0.84 -23.06
N ASP A 186 -2.48 -1.37 -24.27
CA ASP A 186 -1.67 -2.53 -24.68
C ASP A 186 -0.16 -2.23 -24.56
N GLU A 187 0.27 -1.03 -24.94
CA GLU A 187 1.65 -0.58 -24.76
C GLU A 187 2.00 -0.46 -23.27
N ALA A 188 1.13 0.15 -22.46
CA ALA A 188 1.35 0.29 -21.02
C ALA A 188 1.44 -1.06 -20.30
N VAL A 189 0.56 -2.01 -20.64
CA VAL A 189 0.60 -3.39 -20.12
C VAL A 189 1.90 -4.07 -20.51
N ALA A 190 2.39 -3.86 -21.74
CA ALA A 190 3.65 -4.45 -22.20
C ALA A 190 4.89 -3.88 -21.48
N GLU A 191 4.85 -2.61 -21.06
CA GLU A 191 5.94 -1.96 -20.31
C GLU A 191 5.87 -2.21 -18.79
N LEU A 192 4.69 -2.55 -18.27
CA LEU A 192 4.47 -2.66 -16.83
C LEU A 192 5.41 -3.66 -16.12
N PRO A 193 5.75 -4.84 -16.69
CA PRO A 193 6.70 -5.76 -16.04
C PRO A 193 8.06 -5.13 -15.73
N ASP A 194 8.63 -4.39 -16.68
CA ASP A 194 9.94 -3.73 -16.50
C ASP A 194 9.86 -2.62 -15.44
N LYS A 195 8.76 -1.85 -15.44
CA LYS A 195 8.50 -0.82 -14.43
C LYS A 195 8.33 -1.40 -13.02
N LEU A 196 7.66 -2.55 -12.90
CA LEU A 196 7.51 -3.26 -11.62
C LEU A 196 8.85 -3.86 -11.15
N ASP A 197 9.66 -4.42 -12.04
CA ASP A 197 11.02 -4.91 -11.73
C ASP A 197 11.87 -3.80 -11.11
N GLU A 198 11.85 -2.59 -11.66
CA GLU A 198 12.57 -1.45 -11.09
C GLU A 198 12.10 -1.12 -9.66
N ILE A 199 10.79 -1.17 -9.39
CA ILE A 199 10.24 -0.94 -8.05
C ILE A 199 10.69 -2.03 -7.07
N TYR A 200 10.56 -3.31 -7.44
CA TYR A 200 10.96 -4.40 -6.56
C TYR A 200 12.45 -4.37 -6.27
N GLN A 201 13.30 -4.11 -7.26
CA GLN A 201 14.74 -3.91 -7.06
C GLN A 201 15.01 -2.74 -6.10
N ALA A 202 14.28 -1.62 -6.22
CA ALA A 202 14.44 -0.49 -5.32
C ALA A 202 14.01 -0.82 -3.87
N ILE A 203 12.93 -1.61 -3.71
CA ILE A 203 12.49 -2.11 -2.40
C ILE A 203 13.56 -3.01 -1.79
N GLU A 204 14.07 -3.99 -2.53
CA GLU A 204 15.12 -4.91 -2.08
C GLU A 204 16.40 -4.16 -1.66
N GLN A 205 16.81 -3.15 -2.43
CA GLN A 205 18.00 -2.35 -2.13
C GLN A 205 17.85 -1.53 -0.84
N ARG A 206 16.68 -0.92 -0.62
CA ARG A 206 16.42 -0.04 0.52
C ARG A 206 16.03 -0.80 1.78
N SER A 207 15.33 -1.91 1.63
CA SER A 207 14.77 -2.70 2.72
C SER A 207 15.00 -4.21 2.49
N PRO A 208 16.26 -4.68 2.47
CA PRO A 208 16.63 -6.05 2.08
C PRO A 208 16.13 -7.17 3.02
N LYS A 209 15.41 -6.82 4.08
CA LYS A 209 14.82 -7.75 5.05
C LYS A 209 13.30 -7.66 5.09
N ALA A 210 12.70 -6.77 4.29
CA ALA A 210 11.27 -6.62 4.27
C ALA A 210 10.64 -7.82 3.57
N MET A 211 9.58 -8.36 4.20
CA MET A 211 8.60 -9.14 3.48
C MET A 211 7.82 -8.19 2.57
N VAL A 212 7.70 -8.51 1.29
CA VAL A 212 6.94 -7.70 0.32
C VAL A 212 5.67 -8.46 -0.04
N ILE A 213 4.52 -7.79 0.07
CA ILE A 213 3.21 -8.31 -0.32
C ILE A 213 2.64 -7.40 -1.42
N ALA A 214 2.51 -7.93 -2.63
CA ALA A 214 1.82 -7.25 -3.71
C ALA A 214 0.33 -7.58 -3.65
N THR A 215 -0.55 -6.58 -3.78
CA THR A 215 -1.99 -6.83 -3.85
C THR A 215 -2.51 -6.70 -5.27
N GLY A 216 -3.48 -7.52 -5.65
CA GLY A 216 -4.26 -7.33 -6.87
C GLY A 216 -5.27 -6.18 -6.76
N TYR A 217 -5.83 -5.82 -7.90
CA TYR A 217 -6.95 -4.89 -8.07
C TYR A 217 -8.27 -5.64 -8.09
N LEU A 218 -9.13 -5.34 -7.11
CA LEU A 218 -10.48 -5.88 -7.06
C LEU A 218 -11.25 -5.49 -8.34
N PRO A 219 -12.00 -6.42 -8.96
CA PRO A 219 -12.72 -6.13 -10.18
C PRO A 219 -13.86 -5.16 -9.89
N VAL A 220 -14.01 -4.13 -10.73
CA VAL A 220 -15.14 -3.19 -10.64
C VAL A 220 -16.38 -3.79 -11.29
N ILE A 221 -16.21 -4.35 -12.48
CA ILE A 221 -17.27 -4.93 -13.29
C ILE A 221 -16.69 -6.05 -14.17
N LEU A 222 -17.47 -7.09 -14.42
CA LEU A 222 -17.03 -8.27 -15.16
C LEU A 222 -18.00 -8.65 -16.28
N GLU A 223 -17.52 -9.47 -17.22
CA GLU A 223 -18.37 -10.12 -18.20
C GLU A 223 -19.40 -11.02 -17.48
N GLY A 224 -20.69 -10.78 -17.73
CA GLY A 224 -21.79 -11.54 -17.12
C GLY A 224 -22.43 -10.88 -15.90
N ASP A 225 -21.91 -9.73 -15.45
CA ASP A 225 -22.59 -8.90 -14.47
C ASP A 225 -23.97 -8.43 -14.96
N THR A 226 -24.93 -8.36 -14.05
CA THR A 226 -26.33 -8.00 -14.37
C THR A 226 -26.85 -6.92 -13.42
N CYS A 227 -26.44 -5.68 -13.66
CA CYS A 227 -27.00 -4.49 -13.02
C CYS A 227 -27.18 -3.36 -14.03
N ASP A 228 -27.84 -2.26 -13.65
CA ASP A 228 -28.13 -1.14 -14.56
C ASP A 228 -26.87 -0.58 -15.23
N TYR A 229 -25.74 -0.51 -14.51
CA TYR A 229 -24.45 -0.10 -15.07
C TYR A 229 -23.93 -1.10 -16.11
N ALA A 230 -23.95 -2.41 -15.82
CA ALA A 230 -23.50 -3.43 -16.76
C ALA A 230 -24.37 -3.47 -18.03
N ASN A 231 -25.69 -3.30 -17.87
CA ASN A 231 -26.63 -3.27 -18.99
C ASN A 231 -26.45 -2.02 -19.89
N ALA A 232 -25.85 -0.95 -19.36
CA ALA A 232 -25.54 0.27 -20.10
C ALA A 232 -24.24 0.19 -20.91
N LEU A 233 -23.40 -0.82 -20.65
CA LEU A 233 -22.13 -1.04 -21.35
C LEU A 233 -22.30 -2.04 -22.50
N SER A 234 -21.50 -1.89 -23.56
CA SER A 234 -21.48 -2.89 -24.62
C SER A 234 -20.77 -4.17 -24.14
N PRO A 235 -21.07 -5.34 -24.74
CA PRO A 235 -20.32 -6.56 -24.45
C PRO A 235 -18.81 -6.42 -24.65
N SER A 236 -18.38 -5.61 -25.62
CA SER A 236 -16.95 -5.33 -25.85
C SER A 236 -16.34 -4.49 -24.73
N ASP A 237 -17.08 -3.57 -24.12
CA ASP A 237 -16.56 -2.75 -23.02
C ASP A 237 -16.44 -3.59 -21.75
N LEU A 238 -17.45 -4.42 -21.46
CA LEU A 238 -17.39 -5.38 -20.34
C LEU A 238 -16.21 -6.35 -20.49
N GLN A 239 -16.00 -6.88 -21.70
CA GLN A 239 -14.83 -7.71 -21.99
C GLN A 239 -13.53 -6.93 -21.76
N TRP A 240 -13.45 -5.68 -22.22
CA TRP A 240 -12.25 -4.86 -22.06
C TRP A 240 -11.93 -4.55 -20.59
N PHE A 241 -12.95 -4.27 -19.76
CA PHE A 241 -12.78 -4.09 -18.31
C PHE A 241 -12.22 -5.34 -17.64
N GLN A 242 -12.80 -6.50 -17.98
CA GLN A 242 -12.34 -7.78 -17.47
C GLN A 242 -10.91 -8.08 -17.93
N ASP A 243 -10.64 -8.00 -19.24
CA ASP A 243 -9.33 -8.31 -19.82
C ASP A 243 -8.23 -7.40 -19.26
N THR A 244 -8.52 -6.11 -19.08
CA THR A 244 -7.57 -5.15 -18.49
C THR A 244 -7.29 -5.48 -17.03
N THR A 245 -8.32 -5.79 -16.25
CA THR A 245 -8.16 -6.16 -14.83
C THR A 245 -7.38 -7.47 -14.68
N ASP A 246 -7.69 -8.47 -15.51
CA ASP A 246 -7.02 -9.77 -15.51
C ASP A 246 -5.55 -9.66 -15.92
N GLN A 247 -5.26 -8.89 -16.98
CA GLN A 247 -3.88 -8.65 -17.43
C GLN A 247 -3.05 -7.90 -16.39
N LEU A 248 -3.62 -6.86 -15.76
CA LEU A 248 -2.97 -6.12 -14.69
C LEU A 248 -2.64 -7.04 -13.52
N ASN A 249 -3.63 -7.79 -13.03
CA ASN A 249 -3.45 -8.70 -11.89
C ASN A 249 -2.45 -9.82 -12.20
N SER A 250 -2.50 -10.42 -13.40
CA SER A 250 -1.54 -11.43 -13.83
C SER A 250 -0.12 -10.87 -13.91
N THR A 251 0.03 -9.63 -14.37
CA THR A 251 1.34 -8.96 -14.47
C THR A 251 1.90 -8.67 -13.07
N VAL A 252 1.08 -8.12 -12.18
CA VAL A 252 1.47 -7.86 -10.79
C VAL A 252 1.86 -9.16 -10.07
N GLU A 253 1.09 -10.24 -10.24
CA GLU A 253 1.39 -11.55 -9.65
C GLU A 253 2.71 -12.12 -10.18
N GLN A 254 2.93 -12.05 -11.48
CA GLN A 254 4.17 -12.55 -12.11
C GLN A 254 5.38 -11.77 -11.61
N SER A 255 5.36 -10.43 -11.69
CA SER A 255 6.46 -9.59 -11.23
C SER A 255 6.72 -9.77 -9.73
N ALA A 256 5.68 -9.87 -8.90
CA ALA A 256 5.85 -10.17 -7.48
C ALA A 256 6.60 -11.50 -7.26
N SER A 257 6.19 -12.55 -7.97
CA SER A 257 6.77 -13.89 -7.85
C SER A 257 8.24 -13.94 -8.29
N GLU A 258 8.61 -13.20 -9.35
CA GLU A 258 9.98 -13.12 -9.86
C GLU A 258 10.96 -12.49 -8.85
N HIS A 259 10.46 -11.62 -7.97
CA HIS A 259 11.21 -10.99 -6.87
C HIS A 259 11.02 -11.68 -5.51
N GLY A 260 10.31 -12.81 -5.47
CA GLY A 260 10.02 -13.52 -4.22
C GLY A 260 9.07 -12.76 -3.27
N ALA A 261 8.37 -11.74 -3.78
CA ALA A 261 7.24 -11.13 -3.10
C ALA A 261 6.03 -12.06 -3.13
N ILE A 262 5.10 -11.85 -2.18
CA ILE A 262 3.87 -12.63 -2.09
C ILE A 262 2.74 -11.85 -2.75
N TYR A 263 2.10 -12.44 -3.74
CA TYR A 263 0.88 -11.89 -4.33
C TYR A 263 -0.36 -12.25 -3.50
N VAL A 264 -1.26 -11.29 -3.31
CA VAL A 264 -2.51 -11.44 -2.58
C VAL A 264 -3.68 -10.89 -3.39
N MET A 265 -4.71 -11.73 -3.57
CA MET A 265 -6.02 -11.35 -4.04
C MET A 265 -7.07 -12.17 -3.28
N PRO A 266 -8.15 -11.57 -2.76
CA PRO A 266 -9.27 -12.35 -2.21
C PRO A 266 -9.88 -13.29 -3.26
N ASN A 267 -9.98 -14.58 -2.95
CA ASN A 267 -10.40 -15.62 -3.92
C ASN A 267 -11.78 -15.41 -4.53
N ASP A 268 -12.71 -14.81 -3.78
CA ASP A 268 -14.09 -14.60 -4.21
C ASP A 268 -14.32 -13.22 -4.84
N ALA A 269 -13.26 -12.46 -5.17
CA ALA A 269 -13.38 -11.07 -5.66
C ALA A 269 -14.32 -10.90 -6.86
N ALA A 270 -14.37 -11.88 -7.77
CA ALA A 270 -15.27 -11.88 -8.92
C ALA A 270 -16.76 -11.97 -8.55
N GLN A 271 -17.10 -12.34 -7.32
CA GLN A 271 -18.48 -12.43 -6.82
C GLN A 271 -18.94 -11.14 -6.11
N HIS A 272 -18.07 -10.14 -5.96
CA HIS A 272 -18.32 -8.93 -5.17
C HIS A 272 -18.09 -7.63 -5.97
N THR A 273 -18.37 -7.68 -7.27
CA THR A 273 -18.29 -6.53 -8.19
C THR A 273 -19.29 -5.44 -7.82
N ALA A 274 -19.22 -4.31 -8.52
CA ALA A 274 -20.14 -3.20 -8.33
C ALA A 274 -21.61 -3.53 -8.64
N CYS A 275 -21.89 -4.65 -9.30
CA CYS A 275 -23.26 -5.11 -9.54
C CYS A 275 -23.90 -5.91 -8.39
N THR A 276 -23.15 -6.18 -7.31
CA THR A 276 -23.70 -6.79 -6.09
C THR A 276 -24.46 -5.79 -5.21
N SER A 277 -25.20 -6.29 -4.22
CA SER A 277 -25.86 -5.42 -3.22
C SER A 277 -24.83 -4.64 -2.41
N ALA A 278 -25.12 -3.39 -2.04
CA ALA A 278 -24.20 -2.50 -1.34
C ALA A 278 -23.50 -3.14 -0.11
N ASP A 279 -24.22 -3.93 0.69
CA ASP A 279 -23.67 -4.61 1.88
C ASP A 279 -22.61 -5.69 1.56
N ASP A 280 -22.59 -6.21 0.34
CA ASP A 280 -21.72 -7.30 -0.12
C ASP A 280 -20.71 -6.83 -1.19
N ARG A 281 -20.77 -5.55 -1.56
CA ARG A 281 -20.01 -4.99 -2.67
C ARG A 281 -18.60 -4.61 -2.24
N TRP A 282 -17.59 -5.05 -2.98
CA TRP A 282 -16.18 -4.74 -2.68
C TRP A 282 -15.63 -3.58 -3.49
N THR A 283 -16.23 -3.23 -4.63
CA THR A 283 -15.90 -2.09 -5.49
C THR A 283 -17.17 -1.37 -5.90
N SER A 284 -17.19 -0.03 -5.97
CA SER A 284 -18.42 0.70 -6.29
C SER A 284 -18.27 1.56 -7.55
N ILE A 285 -19.31 1.69 -8.37
CA ILE A 285 -19.27 2.59 -9.54
C ILE A 285 -19.27 4.04 -9.08
N ASP A 286 -20.24 4.45 -8.26
CA ASP A 286 -20.39 5.85 -7.83
C ASP A 286 -20.11 6.09 -6.33
N GLY A 287 -20.09 5.03 -5.52
CA GLY A 287 -19.78 5.09 -4.10
C GLY A 287 -20.87 5.67 -3.19
N SER A 288 -22.03 6.08 -3.72
CA SER A 288 -23.06 6.80 -2.97
C SER A 288 -23.78 5.95 -1.92
N ASP A 289 -24.00 4.66 -2.20
CA ASP A 289 -24.64 3.69 -1.31
C ASP A 289 -23.66 2.94 -0.41
N THR A 290 -22.37 2.97 -0.75
CA THR A 290 -21.28 2.30 -0.01
C THR A 290 -20.39 3.27 0.78
N ASN A 291 -20.66 4.58 0.71
CA ASN A 291 -19.82 5.64 1.24
C ASN A 291 -18.35 5.51 0.78
N SER A 292 -18.12 5.25 -0.50
CA SER A 292 -16.78 5.02 -1.04
C SER A 292 -16.45 6.00 -2.16
N PHE A 293 -15.19 6.01 -2.59
CA PHE A 293 -14.83 6.72 -3.81
C PHE A 293 -15.38 5.99 -5.06
N PRO A 294 -15.81 6.72 -6.10
CA PRO A 294 -16.26 6.13 -7.36
C PRO A 294 -15.17 5.26 -8.00
N MET A 295 -15.52 4.12 -8.57
CA MET A 295 -14.62 3.14 -9.20
C MET A 295 -13.55 2.51 -8.29
N HIS A 296 -13.67 2.67 -6.96
CA HIS A 296 -12.68 2.20 -5.99
C HIS A 296 -13.25 1.14 -5.05
N PRO A 297 -12.38 0.44 -4.30
CA PRO A 297 -12.83 -0.45 -3.24
C PRO A 297 -13.71 0.26 -2.20
N THR A 298 -14.76 -0.43 -1.77
CA THR A 298 -15.60 0.00 -0.65
C THR A 298 -14.88 -0.25 0.69
N PRO A 299 -15.38 0.29 1.81
CA PRO A 299 -14.87 -0.11 3.13
C PRO A 299 -14.91 -1.63 3.37
N ALA A 300 -15.90 -2.34 2.81
CA ALA A 300 -15.97 -3.80 2.87
C ALA A 300 -14.88 -4.47 2.01
N GLY A 301 -14.62 -3.95 0.81
CA GLY A 301 -13.53 -4.41 -0.05
C GLY A 301 -12.15 -4.19 0.57
N GLN A 302 -11.91 -2.99 1.13
CA GLN A 302 -10.67 -2.65 1.83
C GLN A 302 -10.43 -3.53 3.04
N LYS A 303 -11.47 -3.78 3.85
CA LYS A 303 -11.38 -4.72 4.96
C LYS A 303 -11.04 -6.14 4.48
N THR A 304 -11.64 -6.60 3.39
CA THR A 304 -11.40 -7.94 2.86
C THR A 304 -9.97 -8.09 2.31
N MET A 305 -9.46 -7.08 1.61
CA MET A 305 -8.06 -7.04 1.18
C MET A 305 -7.13 -7.06 2.40
N ALA A 306 -7.44 -6.30 3.44
CA ALA A 306 -6.66 -6.30 4.67
C ALA A 306 -6.60 -7.69 5.32
N ASP A 307 -7.73 -8.37 5.43
CA ASP A 307 -7.81 -9.72 6.00
C ASP A 307 -6.96 -10.72 5.19
N ALA A 308 -6.95 -10.61 3.86
CA ALA A 308 -6.12 -11.43 2.97
C ALA A 308 -4.61 -11.13 3.14
N VAL A 309 -4.23 -9.86 3.25
CA VAL A 309 -2.84 -9.44 3.52
C VAL A 309 -2.37 -9.93 4.89
N VAL A 310 -3.21 -9.83 5.93
CA VAL A 310 -2.90 -10.35 7.27
C VAL A 310 -2.73 -11.86 7.25
N GLN A 311 -3.60 -12.60 6.54
CA GLN A 311 -3.47 -14.04 6.39
C GLN A 311 -2.13 -14.44 5.73
N ALA A 312 -1.73 -13.72 4.68
CA ALA A 312 -0.45 -13.94 4.01
C ALA A 312 0.75 -13.63 4.93
N TYR A 313 0.68 -12.51 5.66
CA TYR A 313 1.68 -12.13 6.67
C TYR A 313 1.83 -13.21 7.74
N GLU A 314 0.74 -13.62 8.38
CA GLU A 314 0.74 -14.63 9.45
C GLU A 314 1.26 -16.00 8.97
N SER A 315 0.90 -16.39 7.74
CA SER A 315 1.36 -17.64 7.14
C SER A 315 2.87 -17.62 6.89
N HIS A 316 3.43 -16.47 6.50
CA HIS A 316 4.87 -16.33 6.25
C HIS A 316 5.68 -16.27 7.55
N VAL A 317 5.24 -15.50 8.54
CA VAL A 317 5.97 -15.39 9.82
C VAL A 317 5.82 -16.64 10.71
N GLY A 318 4.79 -17.44 10.46
CA GLY A 318 4.55 -18.72 11.14
C GLY A 318 5.24 -19.93 10.50
N ALA A 319 5.75 -19.82 9.28
CA ALA A 319 6.46 -20.87 8.54
C ALA A 319 7.94 -20.98 8.94
#